data_AF-B0C5V5-F1
#
_entry.id   AF-B0C5V5-F1
#
_cell.length_a   1.000
_cell.length_b   1.000
_cell.length_c   1.000
_cell.angle_alpha   90.00
_cell.angle_beta   90.00
_cell.angle_gamma   90.00
#
_symmetry.space_group_name_H-M   'P 1'
#
loop_
_entity.id
_entity.type
_entity.pdbx_description
1 polymer ?
#
loop_
_entity_poly.entity_id
_entity_poly.type
_entity_poly.pdbx_seq_one_letter_code
_entity_poly.pdbx_strand_id
1 'polypeptide(L)'
;MAASSPLTGIELINCAKANAKKGTKFAAKQCGYGDPTQFLNAVQDACQSIGVDIDELQDLVSDPHPAKVISGIEIAPETPTSL
;
A
#
# COMPACT_ATOMS: atom_id res chain seq x y z
N MET A 1 -14.80 -1.28 -16.47
CA MET A 1 -13.96 -1.40 -17.68
C MET A 1 -12.54 -1.68 -17.23
N ALA A 2 -11.82 -2.57 -17.92
CA ALA A 2 -10.39 -2.77 -17.70
C ALA A 2 -9.60 -1.64 -18.38
N ALA A 3 -8.45 -1.27 -17.83
CA ALA A 3 -7.55 -0.31 -18.45
C ALA A 3 -7.00 -0.87 -19.77
N SER A 4 -6.94 -0.02 -20.80
CA SER A 4 -6.44 -0.37 -22.13
C SER A 4 -4.91 -0.51 -22.17
N SER A 5 -4.23 0.03 -21.16
CA SER A 5 -2.78 0.02 -20.97
C SER A 5 -2.47 -0.15 -19.47
N PRO A 6 -1.29 -0.68 -19.12
CA PRO A 6 -0.89 -0.83 -17.71
C PRO A 6 -0.86 0.53 -17.02
N LEU A 7 -1.65 0.66 -15.95
CA LEU A 7 -1.67 1.85 -15.09
C LEU A 7 -0.39 1.91 -14.27
N THR A 8 0.05 3.11 -13.88
CA THR A 8 1.24 3.32 -13.05
C THR A 8 0.96 4.32 -11.92
N GLY A 9 1.88 4.40 -10.95
CA GLY A 9 1.80 5.38 -9.86
C GLY A 9 0.48 5.34 -9.07
N ILE A 10 -0.07 6.51 -8.76
CA ILE A 10 -1.30 6.64 -7.96
C ILE A 10 -2.53 5.98 -8.63
N GLU A 11 -2.63 6.03 -9.95
CA GLU A 11 -3.74 5.39 -10.68
C GLU A 11 -3.71 3.87 -10.54
N LEU A 12 -2.50 3.28 -10.59
CA LEU A 12 -2.31 1.87 -10.31
C LEU A 12 -2.70 1.50 -8.89
N ILE A 13 -2.28 2.28 -7.90
CA ILE A 13 -2.60 2.06 -6.48
C ILE A 13 -4.12 2.09 -6.27
N ASN A 14 -4.80 3.09 -6.83
CA ASN A 14 -6.26 3.19 -6.72
C ASN A 14 -6.98 2.03 -7.41
N CYS A 15 -6.52 1.62 -8.59
CA CYS A 15 -7.06 0.46 -9.29
C CYS A 15 -6.83 -0.84 -8.49
N ALA A 16 -5.63 -1.02 -7.95
CA ALA A 16 -5.27 -2.15 -7.11
C ALA A 16 -6.18 -2.23 -5.88
N LYS A 17 -6.34 -1.11 -5.14
CA LYS A 17 -7.25 -1.00 -3.98
C LYS A 17 -8.69 -1.35 -4.32
N ALA A 18 -9.23 -0.80 -5.40
CA ALA A 18 -10.60 -1.06 -5.82
C ALA A 18 -10.88 -2.53 -6.15
N ASN A 19 -9.84 -3.29 -6.51
CA ASN A 19 -9.94 -4.66 -6.97
C ASN A 19 -9.26 -5.68 -6.03
N ALA A 20 -8.60 -5.26 -4.96
CA ALA A 20 -7.85 -6.13 -4.04
C ALA A 20 -8.71 -7.28 -3.50
N LYS A 21 -9.94 -6.96 -3.05
CA LYS A 21 -10.91 -7.94 -2.54
C LYS A 21 -11.36 -8.99 -3.58
N LYS A 22 -11.12 -8.75 -4.86
CA LYS A 22 -11.46 -9.67 -5.97
C LYS A 22 -10.28 -10.56 -6.36
N GLY A 23 -9.11 -10.36 -5.73
CA GLY A 23 -7.90 -11.14 -5.93
C GLY A 23 -6.98 -10.59 -7.01
N THR A 24 -5.70 -10.96 -6.90
CA THR A 24 -4.58 -10.42 -7.71
C THR A 24 -4.77 -10.58 -9.21
N LYS A 25 -5.23 -11.75 -9.66
CA LYS A 25 -5.43 -12.02 -11.10
C LYS A 25 -6.53 -11.14 -11.70
N PHE A 26 -7.58 -10.87 -10.93
CA PHE A 26 -8.66 -9.99 -11.38
C PHE A 26 -8.18 -8.53 -11.40
N ALA A 27 -7.53 -8.09 -10.33
CA ALA A 27 -6.95 -6.75 -10.23
C ALA A 27 -5.95 -6.46 -11.35
N ALA A 28 -5.00 -7.37 -11.61
CA ALA A 28 -4.02 -7.25 -12.68
C ALA A 28 -4.70 -6.95 -14.04
N LYS A 29 -5.70 -7.76 -14.41
CA LYS A 29 -6.44 -7.55 -15.66
C LYS A 29 -7.17 -6.22 -15.69
N GLN A 30 -7.80 -5.82 -14.58
CA GLN A 30 -8.49 -4.53 -14.52
C GLN A 30 -7.53 -3.34 -14.63
N CYS A 31 -6.31 -3.48 -14.10
CA CYS A 31 -5.30 -2.43 -14.12
C CYS A 31 -4.41 -2.44 -15.38
N GLY A 32 -4.75 -3.26 -16.38
CA GLY A 32 -4.06 -3.29 -17.67
C GLY A 32 -2.86 -4.24 -17.74
N TYR A 33 -2.71 -5.15 -16.78
CA TYR A 33 -1.65 -6.14 -16.71
C TYR A 33 -2.13 -7.52 -17.15
N GLY A 34 -1.38 -8.13 -18.07
CA GLY A 34 -1.61 -9.52 -18.47
C GLY A 34 -1.05 -10.54 -17.47
N ASP A 35 -0.06 -10.14 -16.69
CA ASP A 35 0.67 -10.99 -15.74
C ASP A 35 0.52 -10.47 -14.30
N PRO A 36 0.10 -11.32 -13.35
CA PRO A 36 -0.10 -10.92 -11.96
C PRO A 36 1.22 -10.60 -11.24
N THR A 37 2.34 -11.19 -11.63
CA THR A 37 3.65 -10.92 -11.03
C THR A 37 4.15 -9.53 -11.41
N GLN A 38 4.04 -9.16 -12.69
CA GLN A 38 4.36 -7.80 -13.15
C GLN A 38 3.47 -6.74 -12.46
N PHE A 39 2.18 -7.06 -12.32
CA PHE A 39 1.24 -6.21 -11.59
C PHE A 39 1.68 -5.98 -10.14
N LEU A 40 1.99 -7.05 -9.38
CA LEU A 40 2.39 -6.93 -7.98
C LEU A 40 3.67 -6.10 -7.81
N ASN A 41 4.68 -6.33 -8.66
CA ASN A 41 5.92 -5.54 -8.63
C ASN A 41 5.64 -4.05 -8.89
N ALA A 42 4.80 -3.74 -9.88
CA ALA A 42 4.44 -2.36 -10.19
C ALA A 42 3.62 -1.68 -9.07
N VAL A 43 2.73 -2.43 -8.40
CA VAL A 43 1.97 -1.91 -7.26
C VAL A 43 2.91 -1.63 -6.08
N GLN A 44 3.86 -2.51 -5.81
CA GLN A 44 4.84 -2.33 -4.73
C GLN A 44 5.74 -1.13 -5.01
N ASP A 45 6.29 -1.00 -6.23
CA ASP A 45 7.08 0.16 -6.65
C ASP A 45 6.29 1.47 -6.53
N ALA A 46 5.03 1.47 -6.98
CA ALA A 46 4.15 2.63 -6.86
C ALA A 46 3.88 3.00 -5.39
N CYS A 47 3.67 2.03 -4.50
CA CYS A 47 3.49 2.28 -3.07
C CYS A 47 4.78 2.82 -2.42
N GLN A 48 5.93 2.23 -2.75
CA GLN A 48 7.23 2.69 -2.22
C GLN A 48 7.57 4.11 -2.69
N SER A 49 7.18 4.47 -3.92
CA SER A 49 7.33 5.83 -4.45
C SER A 49 6.63 6.89 -3.59
N ILE A 50 5.59 6.51 -2.83
CA ILE A 50 4.88 7.40 -1.90
C ILE A 50 5.21 7.12 -0.42
N GLY A 51 6.24 6.32 -0.15
CA GLY A 51 6.68 5.99 1.22
C GLY A 51 5.80 4.97 1.94
N VAL A 52 5.04 4.15 1.21
CA VAL A 52 4.21 3.07 1.75
C VAL A 52 4.81 1.73 1.35
N ASP A 53 5.10 0.88 2.31
CA ASP A 53 5.54 -0.49 2.05
C ASP A 53 4.37 -1.45 2.24
N ILE A 54 4.21 -2.39 1.30
CA ILE A 54 3.16 -3.39 1.30
C ILE A 54 3.75 -4.78 1.05
N ASP A 55 3.27 -5.78 1.78
CA ASP A 55 3.67 -7.18 1.60
C ASP A 55 2.75 -7.88 0.57
N GLU A 56 1.45 -7.56 0.63
CA GLU A 56 0.43 -8.17 -0.22
C GLU A 56 -0.60 -7.13 -0.71
N LEU A 57 -1.28 -7.46 -1.81
CA LEU A 57 -2.33 -6.62 -2.39
C LEU A 57 -3.47 -6.29 -1.38
N GLN A 58 -3.72 -7.19 -0.43
CA GLN A 58 -4.75 -7.00 0.59
C GLN A 58 -4.36 -5.92 1.61
N ASP A 59 -3.08 -5.61 1.75
CA ASP A 59 -2.60 -4.56 2.66
C ASP A 59 -3.15 -3.19 2.25
N LEU A 60 -3.34 -2.94 0.95
CA LEU A 60 -3.88 -1.66 0.50
C LEU A 60 -5.37 -1.44 0.85
N VAL A 61 -6.12 -2.51 1.19
CA VAL A 61 -7.53 -2.41 1.59
C VAL A 61 -7.74 -2.54 3.09
N SER A 62 -6.74 -3.01 3.83
CA SER A 62 -6.76 -2.92 5.29
C SER A 62 -6.74 -1.45 5.67
N ASP A 63 -7.65 -1.08 6.59
CA ASP A 63 -7.59 0.20 7.28
C ASP A 63 -6.16 0.40 7.79
N PRO A 64 -5.55 1.60 7.70
CA PRO A 64 -4.19 1.80 8.16
C PRO A 64 -4.11 1.37 9.62
N HIS A 65 -3.62 0.15 9.85
CA HIS A 65 -3.27 -0.30 11.18
C HIS A 65 -2.26 0.74 11.65
N PRO A 66 -2.48 1.34 12.83
CA PRO A 66 -1.70 2.48 13.29
C PRO A 66 -0.24 2.11 13.12
N ALA A 67 0.47 2.95 12.36
CA ALA A 67 1.88 2.85 12.05
C ALA A 67 2.57 2.02 13.11
N LYS A 68 3.07 0.82 12.74
CA LYS A 68 3.81 -0.07 13.64
C LYS A 68 4.74 0.82 14.43
N VAL A 69 4.34 1.09 15.67
CA VAL A 69 5.00 2.06 16.53
C VAL A 69 6.39 1.50 16.64
N ILE A 70 7.32 2.17 15.96
CA ILE A 70 8.73 2.02 16.23
C ILE A 70 8.77 2.25 17.73
N SER A 71 9.12 1.22 18.49
CA SER A 71 9.30 1.30 19.93
C SER A 71 10.53 2.17 20.20
N GLY A 72 10.48 3.43 19.79
CA GLY A 72 11.31 4.48 20.31
C GLY A 72 10.75 4.78 21.68
N ILE A 73 11.57 4.57 22.70
CA ILE A 73 11.28 4.95 24.07
C ILE A 73 10.74 6.38 24.05
N GLU A 74 9.47 6.55 24.42
CA GLU A 74 8.93 7.85 24.78
C GLU A 74 9.68 8.27 26.06
N ILE A 75 10.81 8.95 25.89
CA ILE A 75 11.43 9.69 27.00
C ILE A 75 10.55 10.93 27.18
N ALA A 76 9.48 10.81 27.96
CA ALA A 76 8.87 11.98 28.56
C ALA A 76 9.97 12.71 29.35
N PRO A 77 10.16 14.03 29.19
CA PRO A 77 11.10 14.76 30.04
C PRO A 77 10.57 14.72 31.47
N GLU A 78 11.17 13.86 32.28
CA GLU A 78 11.05 13.84 33.73
C GLU A 78 11.53 15.17 34.29
N THR A 79 10.58 16.10 34.46
CA THR A 79 10.82 17.33 35.20
C THR A 79 10.22 17.15 36.59
N PRO A 80 11.02 16.90 37.64
CA PRO A 80 10.52 17.07 39.00
C PRO A 80 10.40 18.57 39.26
N THR A 81 9.25 19.16 38.93
CA THR A 81 8.91 20.49 39.46
C THR A 81 8.55 20.30 40.93
N SER A 82 9.56 20.51 41.79
CA SER A 82 9.36 20.80 43.21
C SER A 82 8.96 22.26 43.34
N LEU A 83 7.78 22.54 43.91
CA LEU A 83 7.43 23.83 44.50
C LEU A 83 6.67 23.57 45.80
#